data_AF-A0A2N1Q784-F1
#
_entry.id   AF-A0A2N1Q784-F1
#
_cell.length_a   1.000
_cell.length_b   1.000
_cell.length_c   1.000
_cell.angle_alpha   90.00
_cell.angle_beta   90.00
_cell.angle_gamma   90.00
#
_symmetry.space_group_name_H-M   'P 1'
#
loop_
_entity.id
_entity.type
_entity.pdbx_description
1 polymer ?
#
loop_
_entity_poly.entity_id
_entity_poly.type
_entity_poly.pdbx_seq_one_letter_code
_entity_poly.pdbx_strand_id
1 'polypeptide(L)' 'KHKIVITLKQKKLTFFNDGEPISQKFVDRLFRPYEKGSKGQFGLGMSIVQKTCTHFNLKLKVENVNQGVMFTIEPL' A
#
# COMPACT_ATOMS: atom_id res chain seq x y z
N LYS A 1 13.20 -12.76 -7.97
CA LYS A 1 12.96 -11.48 -7.26
C LYS A 1 12.12 -11.81 -6.03
N HIS A 2 12.64 -11.56 -4.83
CA HIS A 2 12.04 -11.99 -3.54
C HIS A 2 12.41 -11.03 -2.39
N LYS A 3 12.72 -9.77 -2.71
CA LYS A 3 13.22 -8.82 -1.71
C LYS A 3 12.08 -7.99 -1.16
N ILE A 4 11.87 -8.09 0.15
CA ILE A 4 11.04 -7.16 0.92
C ILE A 4 11.96 -6.36 1.82
N VAL A 5 11.82 -5.03 1.82
CA VAL A 5 12.58 -4.14 2.71
C VAL A 5 11.59 -3.33 3.53
N ILE A 6 11.76 -3.38 4.85
CA ILE A 6 10.97 -2.61 5.80
C ILE A 6 11.90 -1.59 6.46
N THR A 7 11.57 -0.30 6.37
CA THR A 7 12.39 0.77 6.95
C THR A 7 11.53 1.69 7.80
N LEU A 8 11.95 1.94 9.03
CA LEU A 8 11.41 2.99 9.90
C LEU A 8 12.48 4.07 10.07
N LYS A 9 12.21 5.28 9.57
CA LYS A 9 13.12 6.42 9.69
C LYS A 9 12.30 7.70 9.84
N GLN A 10 12.65 8.55 10.82
CA GLN A 10 11.99 9.86 11.01
C GLN A 10 10.45 9.76 11.04
N LYS A 11 9.90 8.80 11.81
CA LYS A 11 8.45 8.50 11.90
C LYS A 11 7.77 8.10 10.58
N LYS A 12 8.54 7.81 9.53
CA LYS A 12 8.07 7.26 8.26
C LYS A 12 8.37 5.77 8.21
N LEU A 13 7.34 4.95 8.13
CA LEU A 13 7.43 3.50 7.94
C LEU A 13 7.21 3.18 6.47
N THR A 14 8.11 2.40 5.89
CA THR A 14 8.06 2.04 4.47
C THR A 14 8.17 0.54 4.29
N PHE A 15 7.41 0.00 3.34
CA PHE A 15 7.47 -1.38 2.90
C PHE A 15 7.70 -1.39 1.40
N PHE A 16 8.86 -1.88 0.98
CA PHE A 16 9.24 -2.04 -0.42
C PHE A 16 9.21 -3.51 -0.80
N ASN A 17 8.71 -3.82 -2.00
CA ASN A 17 8.89 -5.13 -2.64
C ASN A 17 9.38 -4.98 -4.09
N ASP A 18 10.27 -5.88 -4.53
CA ASP A 18 10.82 -5.92 -5.89
C ASP A 18 9.89 -6.59 -6.93
N GLY A 19 8.59 -6.62 -6.63
CA GLY A 19 7.58 -7.23 -7.49
C GLY A 19 7.18 -6.34 -8.67
N GLU A 20 6.31 -6.87 -9.53
CA GLU A 20 5.79 -6.12 -10.67
C GLU A 20 5.03 -4.87 -10.23
N PRO A 21 5.14 -3.76 -10.99
CA PRO A 21 4.36 -2.56 -10.75
C PRO A 21 2.86 -2.85 -10.70
N ILE A 22 2.16 -2.16 -9.81
CA ILE A 22 0.70 -2.21 -9.76
C ILE A 22 0.09 -1.27 -10.80
N SER A 23 -1.01 -1.68 -11.43
CA SER A 23 -1.71 -0.82 -12.39
C SER A 23 -2.27 0.43 -11.71
N GLN A 24 -2.33 1.56 -12.42
CA GLN A 24 -2.91 2.80 -11.87
C GLN A 24 -4.37 2.61 -11.44
N LYS A 25 -5.14 1.83 -12.20
CA LYS A 25 -6.52 1.44 -11.83
C LYS A 25 -6.55 0.75 -10.46
N PHE A 26 -5.57 -0.11 -10.16
CA PHE A 26 -5.48 -0.78 -8.86
C PHE A 26 -5.16 0.21 -7.74
N VAL A 27 -4.29 1.21 -7.96
CA VAL A 27 -4.00 2.29 -6.99
C VAL A 27 -5.26 3.08 -6.67
N ASP A 28 -6.01 3.50 -7.68
CA ASP A 28 -7.23 4.33 -7.51
C ASP A 28 -8.37 3.57 -6.79
N ARG A 29 -8.33 2.23 -6.87
CA ARG A 29 -9.33 1.32 -6.31
C ARG A 29 -8.87 0.66 -5.01
N LEU A 30 -7.60 0.83 -4.63
CA LEU A 30 -6.94 0.13 -3.53
C LEU A 30 -7.67 0.31 -2.19
N PHE A 31 -8.32 1.46 -2.02
CA PHE A 31 -9.01 1.85 -0.81
C PHE A 31 -10.54 1.74 -0.90
N ARG A 32 -11.06 1.28 -2.04
CA ARG A 32 -12.49 1.05 -2.21
C ARG A 32 -12.87 -0.31 -1.61
N PRO A 33 -13.73 -0.34 -0.59
CA PRO A 33 -14.14 -1.60 -0.01
C PRO A 33 -14.87 -2.45 -1.06
N TYR A 34 -14.64 -3.77 -1.03
CA TYR A 34 -15.32 -4.78 -1.84
C TYR A 34 -14.98 -4.82 -3.35
N GLU A 35 -13.95 -4.13 -3.83
CA GLU A 35 -13.49 -4.35 -5.21
C GLU A 35 -12.80 -5.72 -5.36
N LYS A 36 -13.30 -6.54 -6.29
CA LYS A 36 -12.71 -7.84 -6.67
C LYS A 36 -11.48 -7.60 -7.53
N GLY A 37 -10.31 -8.06 -7.07
CA GLY A 37 -9.18 -8.29 -7.97
C GLY A 37 -9.52 -9.41 -8.97
N SER A 38 -8.83 -9.43 -10.13
CA SER A 38 -9.00 -10.45 -11.18
C SER A 38 -8.77 -11.89 -10.74
N LYS A 39 -8.24 -12.12 -9.53
CA LYS A 39 -8.05 -13.43 -8.88
C LYS A 39 -8.90 -13.66 -7.62
N GLY A 40 -9.95 -12.87 -7.38
CA GLY A 40 -10.92 -13.13 -6.30
C GLY A 40 -10.44 -12.85 -4.87
N GLN A 41 -9.23 -12.31 -4.67
CA GLN A 41 -8.83 -11.76 -3.36
C GLN A 41 -9.41 -10.36 -3.21
N PHE A 42 -10.30 -10.22 -2.24
CA PHE A 42 -11.03 -8.98 -1.94
C PHE A 42 -10.08 -7.86 -1.52
N GLY A 43 -10.31 -6.63 -2.00
CA GLY A 43 -9.64 -5.39 -1.53
C GLY A 43 -9.94 -4.99 -0.07
N LEU A 44 -10.40 -5.93 0.77
CA LEU A 44 -10.79 -5.68 2.15
C LEU A 44 -9.61 -5.30 3.03
N GLY A 45 -8.47 -5.99 2.89
CA GLY A 45 -7.28 -5.74 3.72
C GLY A 45 -6.81 -4.30 3.66
N MET A 46 -6.65 -3.74 2.45
CA MET A 46 -6.18 -2.36 2.28
C MET A 46 -7.20 -1.31 2.73
N SER A 47 -8.50 -1.56 2.56
CA SER A 47 -9.54 -0.66 3.08
C SER A 47 -9.52 -0.56 4.61
N ILE A 48 -9.21 -1.66 5.32
CA ILE A 48 -9.06 -1.68 6.77
C ILE A 48 -7.81 -0.91 7.17
N VAL A 49 -6.66 -1.21 6.55
CA VAL A 49 -5.39 -0.53 6.85
C VAL A 49 -5.52 0.98 6.66
N GLN A 50 -6.17 1.43 5.58
CA GLN A 50 -6.41 2.85 5.33
C GLN A 50 -7.28 3.48 6.43
N LYS A 51 -8.40 2.85 6.80
CA LYS A 51 -9.27 3.34 7.89
C LYS A 51 -8.52 3.42 9.22
N THR A 52 -7.70 2.43 9.54
CA THR A 52 -6.87 2.42 10.74
C THR A 52 -5.85 3.55 10.71
N CYS A 53 -5.12 3.73 9.61
CA CYS A 53 -4.15 4.83 9.47
C CYS A 53 -4.84 6.19 9.65
N THR A 54 -5.95 6.43 8.94
CA THR A 54 -6.71 7.68 9.06
C THR A 54 -7.23 7.92 10.48
N HIS A 55 -7.67 6.88 11.19
CA HIS A 55 -8.14 6.99 12.58
C HIS A 55 -7.06 7.50 13.55
N PHE A 56 -5.79 7.16 13.30
CA PHE A 56 -4.65 7.60 14.10
C PHE A 56 -3.93 8.83 13.51
N ASN A 57 -4.58 9.59 12.65
CA ASN A 57 -4.01 10.74 11.94
C ASN A 57 -2.72 10.40 11.16
N LEU A 58 -2.69 9.22 10.56
CA LEU A 58 -1.62 8.76 9.68
C LEU A 58 -2.10 8.73 8.23
N LYS A 59 -1.17 9.02 7.32
CA LYS A 59 -1.32 8.89 5.88
C LYS A 59 -0.72 7.57 5.43
N LEU A 60 -1.47 6.83 4.61
CA LEU A 60 -0.98 5.69 3.86
C LEU A 60 -0.88 6.08 2.37
N LYS A 61 0.28 5.83 1.76
CA LYS A 61 0.54 6.06 0.33
C LYS A 61 1.07 4.77 -0.30
N VAL A 62 0.67 4.51 -1.54
CA VAL A 62 1.21 3.42 -2.36
C VAL A 62 1.65 3.98 -3.70
N GLU A 63 2.84 3.63 -4.14
CA GLU A 63 3.39 4.08 -5.41
C GLU A 63 4.29 3.03 -6.05
N ASN A 64 4.31 3.00 -7.38
CA ASN A 64 5.35 2.27 -8.12
C ASN A 64 6.65 3.06 -8.02
N VAL A 65 7.72 2.38 -7.62
CA VAL A 65 9.08 2.93 -7.57
C VAL A 65 9.98 2.16 -8.53
N ASN A 66 11.24 2.59 -8.69
CA ASN A 66 12.16 1.86 -9.55
C ASN A 66 12.28 0.39 -9.10
N GLN A 67 11.96 -0.53 -10.01
CA GLN A 67 12.00 -1.98 -9.80
C GLN A 67 11.08 -2.54 -8.70
N GLY A 68 10.01 -1.84 -8.30
CA GLY A 68 9.13 -2.36 -7.27
C GLY A 68 7.94 -1.49 -6.89
N VAL A 69 7.29 -1.84 -5.79
CA VAL A 69 6.18 -1.10 -5.20
C VAL A 69 6.56 -0.68 -3.79
N MET A 70 6.18 0.54 -3.41
CA MET A 70 6.44 1.12 -2.10
C MET A 70 5.12 1.47 -1.42
N PHE A 71 4.97 1.01 -0.19
CA PHE A 71 3.94 1.47 0.75
C PHE A 71 4.61 2.38 1.77
N THR A 72 4.00 3.52 2.07
CA THR A 72 4.47 4.48 3.07
C THR A 72 3.37 4.77 4.07
N ILE A 73 3.67 4.66 5.36
CA ILE A 73 2.84 5.15 6.46
C ILE A 73 3.61 6.25 7.19
N GLU A 74 3.03 7.43 7.31
CA GLU A 74 3.63 8.59 7.98
C GLU A 74 2.55 9.47 8.62
N PRO A 75 2.87 10.30 9.63
CA PRO A 75 1.93 11.30 10.12
C PRO A 75 1.37 12.17 8.99
N LEU A 76 0.09 12.54 9.09
CA LEU A 76 -0.58 13.45 8.14
C LEU A 76 0.15 14.78 7.98
#